data_AF-A0A1A2SGX1-F1
#
_entry.id   AF-A0A1A2SGX1-F1
#
_cell.length_a   1.000
_cell.length_b   1.000
_cell.length_c   1.000
_cell.angle_alpha   90.00
_cell.angle_beta   90.00
_cell.angle_gamma   90.00
#
_symmetry.space_group_name_H-M   'P 1'
#
loop_
_entity.id
_entity.type
_entity.pdbx_description
1 polymer ?
#
loop_
_entity_poly.entity_id
_entity_poly.type
_entity_poly.pdbx_seq_one_letter_code
_entity_poly.pdbx_strand_id
1 'polypeptide(L)'
;MAMTQTSPSRIRLSHHAVELDDGRRIGLSVGGRGVPLLFMHGLLLSRKAYLRMLSRIAGMGFLVVAVDAAGHGDTGRLPGDACGFTDRADSVLRTLDALGIGQALFVGHSMGGRMTIQLAARAPERVLAAVLFDPAAGARFDTTIPKLVKSPTKALGAAYTAVRDTLGDPTQLSAAEQLGYFRVLAAVAVPNLRYPIGAVRTIRAIVESGDYTSLLHTMRDEGMPTMVVHAEKDMIVPFPHAWDIANESDATLYRVPDAYHSWMIANPRQGADAFRQLLDGELGEVLRDAADAMGIADVDDHEAWERELLDPDALLLEFIHGRDRVEIGAEELDHVELELVRQTERSHERMSWAQRMYRRWAVKHLHEARSMIRQKTRIQPERR
;
A
#
# COMPACT_ATOMS: atom_id res chain seq x y z
N MET A 1 5.94 9.32 31.52
CA MET A 1 4.69 8.59 31.77
C MET A 1 4.56 7.55 30.68
N ALA A 2 4.52 6.26 31.02
CA ALA A 2 4.31 5.21 30.03
C ALA A 2 2.91 5.37 29.44
N MET A 3 2.80 5.59 28.13
CA MET A 3 1.52 5.43 27.44
C MET A 3 1.07 3.99 27.71
N THR A 4 -0.08 3.82 28.34
CA THR A 4 -0.72 2.51 28.49
C THR A 4 -0.90 1.93 27.09
N GLN A 5 -0.09 0.92 26.73
CA GLN A 5 -0.26 0.15 25.50
C GLN A 5 -1.61 -0.56 25.57
N THR A 6 -2.64 0.09 25.05
CA THR A 6 -3.90 -0.58 24.78
C THR A 6 -3.69 -1.41 23.52
N SER A 7 -4.00 -2.71 23.60
CA SER A 7 -3.93 -3.58 22.43
C SER A 7 -4.79 -2.96 21.32
N PRO A 8 -4.28 -2.83 20.08
CA PRO A 8 -5.04 -2.22 19.02
C PRO A 8 -6.32 -3.03 18.78
N SER A 9 -7.42 -2.31 18.60
CA SER A 9 -8.68 -2.92 18.19
C SER A 9 -8.51 -3.55 16.80
N ARG A 10 -9.27 -4.60 16.51
CA ARG A 10 -9.37 -5.13 15.15
C ARG A 10 -10.66 -4.63 14.54
N ILE A 11 -10.57 -4.09 13.34
CA ILE A 11 -11.75 -3.59 12.61
C ILE A 11 -12.11 -4.56 11.50
N ARG A 12 -13.40 -4.89 11.36
CA ARG A 12 -13.88 -5.67 10.23
C ARG A 12 -13.75 -4.86 8.94
N LEU A 13 -13.05 -5.41 7.96
CA LEU A 13 -13.01 -4.85 6.60
C LEU A 13 -14.14 -5.46 5.76
N SER A 14 -14.95 -4.63 5.11
CA SER A 14 -15.91 -5.10 4.09
C SER A 14 -15.27 -5.25 2.73
N HIS A 15 -15.89 -6.08 1.90
CA HIS A 15 -15.38 -6.44 0.59
C HIS A 15 -16.34 -5.96 -0.48
N HIS A 16 -15.82 -5.15 -1.40
CA HIS A 16 -16.61 -4.56 -2.48
C HIS A 16 -15.96 -4.88 -3.82
N ALA A 17 -16.77 -4.81 -4.86
CA ALA A 17 -16.29 -4.71 -6.23
C ALA A 17 -16.98 -3.52 -6.87
N VAL A 18 -16.20 -2.51 -7.23
CA VAL A 18 -16.71 -1.29 -7.87
C VAL A 18 -16.42 -1.34 -9.35
N GLU A 19 -17.31 -0.76 -10.14
CA GLU A 19 -17.09 -0.54 -11.56
C GLU A 19 -16.69 0.93 -11.75
N LEU A 20 -15.53 1.16 -12.35
CA LEU A 20 -15.11 2.50 -12.74
C LEU A 20 -15.92 2.97 -13.95
N ASP A 21 -15.92 4.29 -14.19
CA ASP A 21 -16.56 4.96 -15.33
C ASP A 21 -16.22 4.37 -16.73
N ASP A 22 -15.08 3.69 -16.85
CA ASP A 22 -14.62 3.04 -18.08
C ASP A 22 -14.90 1.52 -18.11
N GLY A 23 -15.76 1.04 -17.23
CA GLY A 23 -16.20 -0.35 -17.14
C GLY A 23 -15.21 -1.29 -16.45
N ARG A 24 -14.08 -0.79 -15.94
CA ARG A 24 -13.14 -1.62 -15.18
C ARG A 24 -13.70 -1.99 -13.83
N ARG A 25 -13.78 -3.29 -13.55
CA ARG A 25 -14.12 -3.82 -12.22
C ARG A 25 -12.90 -3.85 -11.31
N ILE A 26 -13.00 -3.23 -10.13
CA ILE A 26 -11.96 -3.16 -9.11
C ILE A 26 -12.43 -3.84 -7.82
N GLY A 27 -11.67 -4.81 -7.35
CA GLY A 27 -11.87 -5.47 -6.06
C GLY A 27 -11.19 -4.70 -4.93
N LEU A 28 -11.96 -4.35 -3.90
CA LEU A 28 -11.44 -3.61 -2.74
C LEU A 28 -11.92 -4.17 -1.40
N SER A 29 -11.13 -3.92 -0.36
CA SER A 29 -11.50 -4.14 1.03
C SER A 29 -11.34 -2.84 1.80
N VAL A 30 -12.39 -2.44 2.54
CA VAL A 30 -12.46 -1.14 3.20
C VAL A 30 -12.84 -1.29 4.67
N GLY A 31 -12.23 -0.51 5.55
CA GLY A 31 -12.68 -0.36 6.93
C GLY A 31 -11.70 0.44 7.79
N GLY A 32 -12.14 0.81 8.99
CA GLY A 32 -11.41 1.73 9.88
C GLY A 32 -11.89 3.18 9.74
N ARG A 33 -11.15 4.11 10.33
CA ARG A 33 -11.42 5.56 10.33
C ARG A 33 -10.12 6.34 10.36
N GLY A 34 -10.16 7.62 10.02
CA GLY A 34 -9.03 8.53 10.14
C GLY A 34 -8.21 8.61 8.86
N VAL A 35 -6.89 8.47 8.96
CA VAL A 35 -5.98 8.70 7.82
C VAL A 35 -6.24 7.65 6.74
N PRO A 36 -6.59 8.05 5.49
CA PRO A 36 -6.73 7.10 4.39
C PRO A 36 -5.41 6.35 4.14
N LEU A 37 -5.51 5.03 3.97
CA LEU A 37 -4.37 4.16 3.71
C LEU A 37 -4.66 3.28 2.50
N LEU A 38 -3.92 3.48 1.41
CA LEU A 38 -3.95 2.60 0.24
C LEU A 38 -2.99 1.43 0.45
N PHE A 39 -3.50 0.20 0.39
CA PHE A 39 -2.67 -1.01 0.46
C PHE A 39 -2.61 -1.79 -0.87
N MET A 40 -1.39 -2.09 -1.33
CA MET A 40 -1.13 -2.89 -2.53
C MET A 40 -0.47 -4.24 -2.19
N HIS A 41 -1.05 -5.32 -2.69
CA HIS A 41 -0.62 -6.70 -2.40
C HIS A 41 0.57 -7.19 -3.26
N GLY A 42 1.21 -8.29 -2.85
CA GLY A 42 2.28 -8.96 -3.61
C GLY A 42 1.80 -9.80 -4.81
N LEU A 43 2.72 -10.18 -5.70
CA LEU A 43 2.42 -11.00 -6.89
C LEU A 43 1.86 -12.38 -6.49
N LEU A 44 0.93 -12.95 -7.28
CA LEU A 44 0.24 -14.22 -7.00
C LEU A 44 -0.67 -14.22 -5.76
N LEU A 45 -0.74 -13.10 -5.03
CA LEU A 45 -1.61 -12.92 -3.89
C LEU A 45 -2.84 -12.07 -4.27
N SER A 46 -3.54 -11.59 -3.25
CA SER A 46 -4.59 -10.57 -3.34
C SER A 46 -4.65 -9.84 -2.00
N ARG A 47 -5.44 -8.78 -1.91
CA ARG A 47 -5.76 -8.07 -0.65
C ARG A 47 -6.20 -9.01 0.47
N LYS A 48 -6.83 -10.15 0.11
CA LYS A 48 -7.33 -11.16 1.07
C LYS A 48 -6.22 -11.79 1.92
N ALA A 49 -4.99 -11.83 1.44
CA ALA A 49 -3.85 -12.35 2.20
C ALA A 49 -3.47 -11.47 3.40
N TYR A 50 -3.83 -10.19 3.36
CA TYR A 50 -3.38 -9.18 4.32
C TYR A 50 -4.47 -8.72 5.29
N LEU A 51 -5.70 -9.22 5.15
CA LEU A 51 -6.86 -8.73 5.92
C LEU A 51 -6.63 -8.77 7.43
N ARG A 52 -5.92 -9.77 7.94
CA ARG A 52 -5.64 -9.88 9.39
C ARG A 52 -4.70 -8.77 9.87
N MET A 53 -3.63 -8.47 9.13
CA MET A 53 -2.72 -7.38 9.44
C MET A 53 -3.45 -6.03 9.29
N LEU A 54 -4.12 -5.84 8.15
CA LEU A 54 -4.84 -4.62 7.82
C LEU A 54 -5.99 -4.30 8.77
N SER A 55 -6.67 -5.32 9.30
CA SER A 55 -7.71 -5.16 10.32
C SER A 55 -7.18 -4.54 11.62
N ARG A 56 -5.92 -4.83 11.98
CA ARG A 56 -5.24 -4.24 13.14
C ARG A 56 -4.77 -2.83 12.84
N ILE A 57 -4.20 -2.60 11.66
CA ILE A 57 -3.80 -1.26 11.20
C ILE A 57 -5.03 -0.34 11.17
N ALA A 58 -6.18 -0.82 10.72
CA ALA A 58 -7.43 -0.05 10.76
C ALA A 58 -7.85 0.38 12.18
N GLY A 59 -7.53 -0.42 13.20
CA GLY A 59 -7.75 -0.07 14.61
C GLY A 59 -6.70 0.87 15.21
N MET A 60 -5.65 1.21 14.45
CA MET A 60 -4.63 2.21 14.79
C MET A 60 -4.95 3.60 14.21
N GLY A 61 -6.20 3.85 13.80
CA GLY A 61 -6.63 5.15 13.28
C GLY A 61 -6.44 5.35 11.77
N PHE A 62 -6.48 4.25 11.00
CA PHE A 62 -6.41 4.29 9.54
C PHE A 62 -7.72 3.86 8.89
N LEU A 63 -8.14 4.62 7.88
CA LEU A 63 -9.17 4.19 6.93
C LEU A 63 -8.50 3.37 5.82
N VAL A 64 -8.45 2.06 6.03
CA VAL A 64 -7.76 1.13 5.13
C VAL A 64 -8.58 0.90 3.87
N VAL A 65 -7.93 1.06 2.72
CA VAL A 65 -8.42 0.75 1.38
C VAL A 65 -7.41 -0.17 0.71
N ALA A 66 -7.64 -1.48 0.79
CA ALA A 66 -6.79 -2.46 0.13
C ALA A 66 -7.33 -2.80 -1.25
N VAL A 67 -6.50 -2.66 -2.28
CA VAL A 67 -6.91 -2.80 -3.69
C VAL A 67 -6.26 -4.04 -4.29
N ASP A 68 -7.06 -4.83 -5.01
CA ASP A 68 -6.52 -5.88 -5.87
C ASP A 68 -5.94 -5.30 -7.15
N ALA A 69 -4.69 -5.63 -7.47
CA ALA A 69 -4.05 -5.25 -8.72
C ALA A 69 -4.75 -5.91 -9.92
N ALA A 70 -4.67 -5.27 -11.08
CA ALA A 70 -5.32 -5.79 -12.28
C ALA A 70 -4.95 -7.26 -12.57
N GLY A 71 -5.98 -8.06 -12.84
CA GLY A 71 -5.86 -9.50 -13.07
C GLY A 71 -5.65 -10.36 -11.81
N HIS A 72 -5.76 -9.80 -10.61
CA HIS A 72 -5.67 -10.51 -9.33
C HIS A 72 -6.98 -10.36 -8.54
N GLY A 73 -7.24 -11.35 -7.68
CA GLY A 73 -8.39 -11.38 -6.79
C GLY A 73 -9.72 -11.05 -7.50
N ASP A 74 -10.40 -9.99 -7.04
CA ASP A 74 -11.70 -9.58 -7.59
C ASP A 74 -11.57 -8.45 -8.65
N THR A 75 -10.35 -7.98 -8.96
CA THR A 75 -10.12 -6.96 -9.99
C THR A 75 -10.02 -7.60 -11.38
N GLY A 76 -10.74 -7.00 -12.33
CA GLY A 76 -10.70 -7.39 -13.73
C GLY A 76 -9.30 -7.26 -14.35
N ARG A 77 -9.14 -7.80 -15.55
CA ARG A 77 -7.92 -7.59 -16.34
C ARG A 77 -7.99 -6.20 -16.99
N LEU A 78 -6.83 -5.61 -17.27
CA LEU A 78 -6.78 -4.43 -18.13
C LEU A 78 -7.24 -4.80 -19.56
N PRO A 79 -7.97 -3.90 -20.24
CA PRO A 79 -8.48 -4.11 -21.60
C PRO A 79 -7.37 -4.00 -22.66
N GLY A 80 -7.54 -4.71 -23.78
CA GLY A 80 -6.69 -4.57 -24.97
C GLY A 80 -5.20 -4.85 -24.71
N ASP A 81 -4.35 -4.00 -25.29
CA ASP A 81 -2.88 -4.04 -25.18
C ASP A 81 -2.36 -3.38 -23.88
N ALA A 82 -3.23 -2.75 -23.08
CA ALA A 82 -2.84 -2.14 -21.80
C ALA A 82 -2.36 -3.24 -20.85
N CYS A 83 -1.05 -3.28 -20.63
CA CYS A 83 -0.42 -4.39 -19.92
C CYS A 83 0.79 -3.95 -19.10
N GLY A 84 1.12 -2.66 -19.02
CA GLY A 84 2.26 -2.13 -18.29
C GLY A 84 1.99 -1.86 -16.81
N PHE A 85 3.04 -1.55 -16.05
CA PHE A 85 2.90 -1.04 -14.68
C PHE A 85 2.29 0.36 -14.64
N THR A 86 2.55 1.18 -15.67
CA THR A 86 1.92 2.49 -15.85
C THR A 86 0.39 2.36 -15.92
N ASP A 87 -0.14 1.51 -16.80
CA ASP A 87 -1.59 1.29 -16.92
C ASP A 87 -2.23 0.78 -15.62
N ARG A 88 -1.51 -0.07 -14.88
CA ARG A 88 -1.95 -0.56 -13.56
C ARG A 88 -2.01 0.57 -12.55
N ALA A 89 -0.98 1.43 -12.53
CA ALA A 89 -0.95 2.59 -11.65
C ALA A 89 -2.08 3.57 -11.99
N ASP A 90 -2.36 3.80 -13.28
CA ASP A 90 -3.50 4.62 -13.71
C ASP A 90 -4.83 4.04 -13.25
N SER A 91 -4.98 2.70 -13.29
CA SER A 91 -6.17 2.04 -12.77
C SER A 91 -6.37 2.30 -11.27
N VAL A 92 -5.29 2.30 -10.49
CA VAL A 92 -5.36 2.52 -9.04
C VAL A 92 -5.60 4.01 -8.74
N LEU A 93 -4.95 4.94 -9.45
CA LEU A 93 -5.21 6.38 -9.29
C LEU A 93 -6.69 6.72 -9.60
N ARG A 94 -7.24 6.18 -10.69
CA ARG A 94 -8.67 6.32 -11.00
C ARG A 94 -9.58 5.67 -9.96
N THR A 95 -9.11 4.61 -9.29
CA THR A 95 -9.84 4.03 -8.16
C THR A 95 -9.85 5.01 -6.98
N LEU A 96 -8.74 5.67 -6.66
CA LEU A 96 -8.71 6.70 -5.62
C LEU A 96 -9.63 7.87 -5.97
N ASP A 97 -9.65 8.29 -7.24
CA ASP A 97 -10.55 9.36 -7.71
C ASP A 97 -12.03 8.94 -7.59
N ALA A 98 -12.38 7.72 -8.00
CA ALA A 98 -13.75 7.20 -7.87
C ALA A 98 -14.18 7.05 -6.41
N LEU A 99 -13.23 6.73 -5.52
CA LEU A 99 -13.46 6.66 -4.07
C LEU A 99 -13.45 8.03 -3.40
N GLY A 100 -13.12 9.11 -4.12
CA GLY A 100 -13.02 10.47 -3.59
C GLY A 100 -11.90 10.63 -2.54
N ILE A 101 -10.77 9.94 -2.71
CA ILE A 101 -9.64 10.01 -1.78
C ILE A 101 -8.62 11.04 -2.29
N GLY A 102 -8.50 12.18 -1.62
CA GLY A 102 -7.57 13.25 -1.97
C GLY A 102 -6.10 12.89 -1.74
N GLN A 103 -5.72 12.51 -0.53
CA GLN A 103 -4.38 12.00 -0.21
C GLN A 103 -4.47 10.78 0.70
N ALA A 104 -3.46 9.91 0.67
CA ALA A 104 -3.38 8.76 1.54
C ALA A 104 -1.94 8.38 1.90
N LEU A 105 -1.78 7.58 2.95
CA LEU A 105 -0.59 6.79 3.19
C LEU A 105 -0.56 5.64 2.18
N PHE A 106 0.52 5.51 1.40
CA PHE A 106 0.64 4.40 0.45
C PHE A 106 1.51 3.30 1.04
N VAL A 107 0.95 2.09 1.12
CA VAL A 107 1.60 0.92 1.71
C VAL A 107 1.59 -0.21 0.70
N GLY A 108 2.72 -0.89 0.53
CA GLY A 108 2.80 -1.98 -0.45
C GLY A 108 3.79 -3.06 -0.05
N HIS A 109 3.41 -4.32 -0.30
CA HIS A 109 4.29 -5.48 -0.12
C HIS A 109 4.79 -6.03 -1.45
N SER A 110 6.10 -6.26 -1.62
CA SER A 110 6.67 -6.95 -2.78
C SER A 110 6.32 -6.24 -4.11
N MET A 111 5.59 -6.89 -5.02
CA MET A 111 4.99 -6.25 -6.21
C MET A 111 4.18 -5.00 -5.84
N GLY A 112 3.47 -5.03 -4.71
CA GLY A 112 2.75 -3.90 -4.16
C GLY A 112 3.67 -2.75 -3.79
N GLY A 113 4.87 -3.01 -3.31
CA GLY A 113 5.90 -1.98 -3.07
C GLY A 113 6.35 -1.32 -4.38
N ARG A 114 6.55 -2.12 -5.45
CA ARG A 114 6.81 -1.60 -6.81
C ARG A 114 5.65 -0.74 -7.31
N MET A 115 4.41 -1.19 -7.11
CA MET A 115 3.22 -0.40 -7.44
C MET A 115 3.18 0.90 -6.66
N THR A 116 3.49 0.89 -5.36
CA THR A 116 3.55 2.09 -4.52
C THR A 116 4.58 3.08 -5.04
N ILE A 117 5.80 2.65 -5.40
CA ILE A 117 6.82 3.52 -6.01
C ILE A 117 6.30 4.15 -7.31
N GLN A 118 5.68 3.36 -8.19
CA GLN A 118 5.10 3.84 -9.45
C GLN A 118 4.01 4.89 -9.21
N LEU A 119 3.11 4.64 -8.26
CA LEU A 119 2.02 5.54 -7.92
C LEU A 119 2.55 6.84 -7.32
N ALA A 120 3.46 6.73 -6.37
CA ALA A 120 3.97 7.85 -5.60
C ALA A 120 4.85 8.79 -6.43
N ALA A 121 5.67 8.25 -7.33
CA ALA A 121 6.46 9.08 -8.26
C ALA A 121 5.58 9.78 -9.31
N ARG A 122 4.42 9.21 -9.67
CA ARG A 122 3.52 9.76 -10.70
C ARG A 122 2.51 10.77 -10.16
N ALA A 123 2.12 10.63 -8.90
CA ALA A 123 1.16 11.49 -8.25
C ALA A 123 1.64 11.84 -6.82
N PRO A 124 2.80 12.47 -6.67
CA PRO A 124 3.38 12.78 -5.36
C PRO A 124 2.45 13.63 -4.49
N GLU A 125 1.59 14.46 -5.10
CA GLU A 125 0.60 15.25 -4.38
C GLU A 125 -0.48 14.41 -3.69
N ARG A 126 -0.60 13.13 -4.01
CA ARG A 126 -1.59 12.20 -3.43
C ARG A 126 -1.04 11.42 -2.24
N VAL A 127 0.24 11.61 -1.90
CA VAL A 127 0.94 10.75 -0.94
C VAL A 127 1.30 11.51 0.32
N LEU A 128 0.86 11.00 1.48
CA LEU A 128 1.31 11.50 2.77
C LEU A 128 2.72 10.98 3.09
N ALA A 129 2.90 9.66 2.96
CA ALA A 129 4.16 8.95 3.03
C ALA A 129 4.05 7.62 2.26
N ALA A 130 5.18 6.96 2.05
CA ALA A 130 5.25 5.61 1.51
C ALA A 130 5.87 4.63 2.52
N VAL A 131 5.20 3.51 2.77
CA VAL A 131 5.72 2.38 3.56
C VAL A 131 5.85 1.16 2.65
N LEU A 132 7.07 0.69 2.46
CA LEU A 132 7.42 -0.36 1.52
C LEU A 132 7.89 -1.58 2.29
N PHE A 133 7.09 -2.64 2.25
CA PHE A 133 7.44 -3.95 2.82
C PHE A 133 8.04 -4.85 1.73
N ASP A 134 9.25 -5.32 1.93
CA ASP A 134 9.95 -6.26 1.04
C ASP A 134 9.84 -5.91 -0.47
N PRO A 135 10.00 -4.62 -0.87
CA PRO A 135 9.60 -4.12 -2.19
C PRO A 135 10.38 -4.75 -3.35
N ALA A 136 9.65 -5.19 -4.39
CA ALA A 136 10.21 -5.77 -5.62
C ALA A 136 10.67 -4.70 -6.62
N ALA A 137 11.68 -3.90 -6.23
CA ALA A 137 12.26 -2.82 -7.02
C ALA A 137 13.76 -2.63 -6.70
N GLY A 138 14.38 -1.63 -7.32
CA GLY A 138 15.81 -1.33 -7.19
C GLY A 138 16.63 -1.92 -8.34
N ALA A 139 17.75 -1.28 -8.67
CA ALA A 139 18.56 -1.62 -9.85
C ALA A 139 18.98 -3.10 -9.89
N ARG A 140 19.33 -3.70 -8.74
CA ARG A 140 19.64 -5.14 -8.67
C ARG A 140 18.44 -6.02 -9.00
N PHE A 141 17.24 -5.66 -8.55
CA PHE A 141 16.01 -6.37 -8.90
C PHE A 141 15.70 -6.23 -10.39
N ASP A 142 15.71 -4.99 -10.90
CA ASP A 142 15.33 -4.63 -12.27
C ASP A 142 16.26 -5.27 -13.32
N THR A 143 17.54 -5.45 -12.98
CA THR A 143 18.51 -6.15 -13.84
C THR A 143 18.43 -7.68 -13.73
N THR A 144 17.89 -8.22 -12.64
CA THR A 144 17.82 -9.67 -12.36
C THR A 144 16.53 -10.28 -12.91
N ILE A 145 15.38 -9.62 -12.74
CA ILE A 145 14.08 -10.16 -13.12
C ILE A 145 13.98 -10.56 -14.61
N PRO A 146 14.52 -9.82 -15.59
CA PRO A 146 14.44 -10.23 -16.99
C PRO A 146 15.29 -11.47 -17.27
N LYS A 147 16.45 -11.61 -16.61
CA LYS A 147 17.33 -12.78 -16.73
C LYS A 147 16.68 -14.03 -16.14
N LEU A 148 15.91 -13.84 -15.07
CA LEU A 148 15.17 -14.90 -14.41
C LEU A 148 14.02 -15.41 -15.30
N VAL A 149 13.20 -14.50 -15.83
CA VAL A 149 12.02 -14.84 -16.65
C VAL A 149 12.41 -15.43 -18.01
N LYS A 150 13.51 -14.98 -18.63
CA LYS A 150 13.97 -15.45 -19.95
C LYS A 150 14.66 -16.82 -19.93
N SER A 151 14.95 -17.38 -18.75
CA SER A 151 15.71 -18.63 -18.62
C SER A 151 14.92 -19.69 -17.85
N PRO A 152 14.49 -20.80 -18.48
CA PRO A 152 13.69 -21.84 -17.82
C PRO A 152 14.36 -22.44 -16.58
N THR A 153 15.67 -22.68 -16.63
CA THR A 153 16.44 -23.25 -15.50
C THR A 153 16.51 -22.28 -14.33
N LYS A 154 16.71 -20.99 -14.60
CA LYS A 154 16.70 -19.97 -13.54
C LYS A 154 15.29 -19.79 -12.97
N ALA A 155 14.26 -19.77 -13.82
CA ALA A 155 12.87 -19.69 -13.38
C ALA A 155 12.49 -20.85 -12.45
N LEU A 156 12.90 -22.08 -12.79
CA LEU A 156 12.73 -23.24 -11.91
C LEU A 156 13.48 -23.07 -10.58
N GLY A 157 14.72 -22.58 -10.63
CA GLY A 157 15.50 -22.26 -9.44
C GLY A 157 14.82 -21.24 -8.54
N ALA A 158 14.28 -20.15 -9.09
CA ALA A 158 13.53 -19.16 -8.30
C ALA A 158 12.22 -19.71 -7.75
N ALA A 159 11.52 -20.57 -8.50
CA ALA A 159 10.34 -21.25 -7.97
C ALA A 159 10.69 -22.12 -6.76
N TYR A 160 11.79 -22.87 -6.83
CA TYR A 160 12.31 -23.65 -5.69
C TYR A 160 12.67 -22.74 -4.50
N THR A 161 13.36 -21.62 -4.75
CA THR A 161 13.70 -20.65 -3.72
C THR A 161 12.46 -20.04 -3.07
N ALA A 162 11.44 -19.67 -3.85
CA ALA A 162 10.19 -19.12 -3.35
C ALA A 162 9.42 -20.14 -2.47
N VAL A 163 9.44 -21.42 -2.84
CA VAL A 163 8.88 -22.49 -1.99
C VAL A 163 9.66 -22.59 -0.67
N ARG A 164 10.99 -22.59 -0.72
CA ARG A 164 11.82 -22.63 0.50
C ARG A 164 11.58 -21.43 1.41
N ASP A 165 11.39 -20.25 0.81
CA ASP A 165 11.11 -18.99 1.52
C ASP A 165 9.76 -19.05 2.24
N THR A 166 8.72 -19.46 1.52
CA THR A 166 7.36 -19.65 2.07
C THR A 166 7.34 -20.59 3.28
N LEU A 167 8.23 -21.59 3.31
CA LEU A 167 8.36 -22.55 4.39
C LEU A 167 9.22 -22.06 5.57
N GLY A 168 9.98 -20.98 5.41
CA GLY A 168 10.87 -20.43 6.43
C GLY A 168 10.14 -19.73 7.57
N ASP A 169 9.27 -18.77 7.25
CA ASP A 169 8.50 -17.99 8.23
C ASP A 169 7.61 -18.81 9.19
N PRO A 170 6.85 -19.84 8.75
CA PRO A 170 5.96 -20.56 9.66
C PRO A 170 6.67 -21.43 10.69
N THR A 171 8.00 -21.64 10.58
CA THR A 171 8.75 -22.55 11.47
C THR A 171 8.71 -22.16 12.94
N GLN A 172 8.50 -20.88 13.24
CA GLN A 172 8.42 -20.36 14.60
C GLN A 172 6.96 -20.29 15.13
N LEU A 173 5.97 -20.65 14.32
CA LEU A 173 4.55 -20.55 14.67
C LEU A 173 3.99 -21.86 15.25
N SER A 174 2.88 -21.76 16.00
CA SER A 174 2.14 -22.95 16.43
C SER A 174 1.51 -23.70 15.25
N ALA A 175 1.22 -24.99 15.41
CA ALA A 175 0.63 -25.81 14.33
C ALA A 175 -0.70 -25.23 13.77
N ALA A 176 -1.51 -24.61 14.63
CA ALA A 176 -2.77 -23.99 14.22
C ALA A 176 -2.54 -22.73 13.37
N GLU A 177 -1.52 -21.93 13.71
CA GLU A 177 -1.14 -20.73 12.96
C GLU A 177 -0.51 -21.09 11.62
N GLN A 178 0.38 -22.09 11.59
CA GLN A 178 0.93 -22.63 10.35
C GLN A 178 -0.18 -23.08 9.40
N LEU A 179 -1.16 -23.85 9.90
CA LEU A 179 -2.31 -24.28 9.12
C LEU A 179 -3.15 -23.09 8.62
N GLY A 180 -3.33 -22.07 9.46
CA GLY A 180 -3.99 -20.82 9.08
C GLY A 180 -3.28 -20.09 7.94
N TYR A 181 -1.96 -19.95 8.04
CA TYR A 181 -1.10 -19.35 7.03
C TYR A 181 -1.19 -20.08 5.69
N PHE A 182 -0.99 -21.40 5.67
CA PHE A 182 -1.09 -22.18 4.43
C PHE A 182 -2.49 -22.15 3.82
N ARG A 183 -3.56 -22.12 4.64
CA ARG A 183 -4.94 -21.93 4.14
C ARG A 183 -5.11 -20.57 3.45
N VAL A 184 -4.56 -19.50 4.01
CA VAL A 184 -4.60 -18.16 3.41
C VAL A 184 -3.85 -18.17 2.07
N LEU A 185 -2.62 -18.69 2.06
CA LEU A 185 -1.83 -18.78 0.83
C LEU A 185 -2.53 -19.61 -0.26
N ALA A 186 -3.07 -20.77 0.09
CA ALA A 186 -3.81 -21.60 -0.84
C ALA A 186 -5.03 -20.85 -1.41
N ALA A 187 -5.79 -20.13 -0.57
CA ALA A 187 -6.97 -19.39 -0.99
C ALA A 187 -6.67 -18.29 -2.03
N VAL A 188 -5.49 -17.65 -1.95
CA VAL A 188 -5.11 -16.58 -2.89
C VAL A 188 -4.27 -17.08 -4.07
N ALA A 189 -3.48 -18.14 -3.90
CA ALA A 189 -2.60 -18.67 -4.94
C ALA A 189 -3.32 -19.63 -5.89
N VAL A 190 -4.24 -20.48 -5.40
CA VAL A 190 -4.93 -21.49 -6.23
C VAL A 190 -5.70 -20.88 -7.41
N PRO A 191 -6.46 -19.77 -7.25
CA PRO A 191 -7.11 -19.12 -8.39
C PRO A 191 -6.11 -18.64 -9.45
N ASN A 192 -4.96 -18.10 -9.02
CA ASN A 192 -3.89 -17.66 -9.90
C ASN A 192 -3.20 -18.84 -10.62
N LEU A 193 -3.06 -20.00 -9.98
CA LEU A 193 -2.55 -21.20 -10.62
C LEU A 193 -3.54 -21.79 -11.65
N ARG A 194 -4.84 -21.73 -11.36
CA ARG A 194 -5.89 -22.23 -12.25
C ARG A 194 -6.09 -21.33 -13.48
N TYR A 195 -5.95 -20.01 -13.31
CA TYR A 195 -6.14 -19.02 -14.37
C TYR A 195 -4.97 -18.02 -14.43
N PRO A 196 -3.77 -18.47 -14.86
CA PRO A 196 -2.52 -17.74 -14.67
C PRO A 196 -2.33 -16.51 -15.55
N ILE A 197 -3.25 -16.23 -16.48
CA ILE A 197 -3.12 -15.14 -17.45
C ILE A 197 -2.89 -13.78 -16.75
N GLY A 198 -3.56 -13.52 -15.62
CA GLY A 198 -3.36 -12.31 -14.84
C GLY A 198 -1.93 -12.19 -14.31
N ALA A 199 -1.47 -13.22 -13.60
CA ALA A 199 -0.11 -13.30 -13.07
C ALA A 199 0.96 -13.22 -14.16
N VAL A 200 0.80 -13.95 -15.27
CA VAL A 200 1.74 -13.94 -16.40
C VAL A 200 1.85 -12.55 -17.02
N ARG A 201 0.71 -11.88 -17.25
CA ARG A 201 0.70 -10.50 -17.75
C ARG A 201 1.37 -9.54 -16.77
N THR A 202 1.27 -9.77 -15.47
CA THR A 202 1.91 -8.93 -14.46
C THR A 202 3.41 -9.19 -14.35
N ILE A 203 3.88 -10.44 -14.43
CA ILE A 203 5.31 -10.75 -14.53
C ILE A 203 5.93 -10.09 -15.75
N ARG A 204 5.25 -10.18 -16.91
CA ARG A 204 5.66 -9.50 -18.13
C ARG A 204 5.75 -7.98 -17.92
N ALA A 205 4.74 -7.39 -17.28
CA ALA A 205 4.72 -5.97 -16.96
C ALA A 205 5.86 -5.55 -16.04
N ILE A 206 6.23 -6.36 -15.04
CA ILE A 206 7.39 -6.08 -14.17
C ILE A 206 8.65 -5.99 -15.04
N VAL A 207 8.88 -6.98 -15.91
CA VAL A 207 10.05 -7.01 -16.80
C VAL A 207 10.06 -5.84 -17.78
N GLU A 208 8.92 -5.49 -18.36
CA GLU A 208 8.79 -4.40 -19.34
C GLU A 208 8.84 -3.00 -18.69
N SER A 209 8.54 -2.89 -17.40
CA SER A 209 8.57 -1.61 -16.68
C SER A 209 9.98 -1.04 -16.48
N GLY A 210 11.02 -1.85 -16.68
CA GLY A 210 12.41 -1.38 -16.68
C GLY A 210 12.93 -0.96 -15.30
N ASP A 211 13.89 -0.03 -15.33
CA ASP A 211 14.61 0.48 -14.17
C ASP A 211 13.80 1.54 -13.41
N TYR A 212 13.65 1.36 -12.10
CA TYR A 212 12.91 2.26 -11.21
C TYR A 212 13.75 3.36 -10.57
N THR A 213 15.05 3.42 -10.87
CA THR A 213 15.99 4.43 -10.31
C THR A 213 15.48 5.86 -10.48
N SER A 214 14.99 6.23 -11.67
CA SER A 214 14.47 7.59 -11.90
C SER A 214 13.17 7.88 -11.13
N LEU A 215 12.34 6.87 -10.89
CA LEU A 215 11.13 7.02 -10.07
C LEU A 215 11.51 7.23 -8.61
N LEU A 216 12.49 6.47 -8.09
CA LEU A 216 13.03 6.65 -6.75
C LEU A 216 13.67 8.03 -6.57
N HIS A 217 14.42 8.52 -7.58
CA HIS A 217 14.91 9.90 -7.59
C HIS A 217 13.79 10.92 -7.53
N THR A 218 12.69 10.69 -8.25
CA THR A 218 11.52 11.58 -8.18
C THR A 218 10.96 11.64 -6.75
N MET A 219 10.86 10.49 -6.07
CA MET A 219 10.43 10.44 -4.66
C MET A 219 11.37 11.24 -3.75
N ARG A 220 12.70 11.07 -3.93
CA ARG A 220 13.72 11.80 -3.18
C ARG A 220 13.68 13.30 -3.44
N ASP A 221 13.64 13.69 -4.71
CA ASP A 221 13.80 15.07 -5.14
C ASP A 221 12.57 15.91 -4.72
N GLU A 222 11.39 15.29 -4.69
CA GLU A 222 10.17 15.90 -4.13
C GLU A 222 10.19 15.94 -2.58
N GLY A 223 11.04 15.13 -1.94
CA GLY A 223 11.22 15.08 -0.48
C GLY A 223 10.18 14.20 0.22
N MET A 224 9.69 13.16 -0.45
CA MET A 224 8.61 12.32 0.06
C MET A 224 9.10 11.39 1.20
N PRO A 225 8.46 11.43 2.38
CA PRO A 225 8.77 10.52 3.47
C PRO A 225 8.56 9.06 3.05
N THR A 226 9.63 8.28 3.11
CA THR A 226 9.63 6.89 2.64
C THR A 226 10.32 6.01 3.68
N MET A 227 9.65 4.93 4.06
CA MET A 227 10.16 3.90 4.96
C MET A 227 10.19 2.57 4.23
N VAL A 228 11.33 1.89 4.26
CA VAL A 228 11.51 0.53 3.72
C VAL A 228 11.71 -0.41 4.89
N VAL A 229 10.90 -1.47 4.97
CA VAL A 229 11.05 -2.56 5.93
C VAL A 229 11.30 -3.83 5.14
N HIS A 230 12.44 -4.48 5.35
CA HIS A 230 12.87 -5.61 4.52
C HIS A 230 13.39 -6.77 5.36
N ALA A 231 12.90 -7.96 5.08
CA ALA A 231 13.26 -9.20 5.73
C ALA A 231 14.69 -9.65 5.40
N GLU A 232 15.48 -9.98 6.42
CA GLU A 232 16.89 -10.31 6.26
C GLU A 232 17.12 -11.55 5.39
N LYS A 233 16.28 -12.58 5.58
CA LYS A 233 16.39 -13.87 4.89
C LYS A 233 15.48 -13.94 3.66
N ASP A 234 14.95 -12.83 3.17
CA ASP A 234 14.16 -12.81 1.94
C ASP A 234 14.95 -13.42 0.79
N MET A 235 14.44 -14.52 0.24
CA MET A 235 15.08 -15.22 -0.88
C MET A 235 14.37 -14.98 -2.22
N ILE A 236 13.23 -14.29 -2.21
CA ILE A 236 12.47 -13.89 -3.39
C ILE A 236 12.97 -12.54 -3.90
N VAL A 237 13.12 -11.58 -2.98
CA VAL A 237 13.68 -10.25 -3.19
C VAL A 237 14.81 -10.04 -2.18
N PRO A 238 16.04 -10.50 -2.45
CA PRO A 238 17.13 -10.43 -1.49
C PRO A 238 17.35 -9.02 -0.89
N PHE A 239 17.63 -8.97 0.41
CA PHE A 239 17.84 -7.73 1.20
C PHE A 239 18.71 -6.65 0.51
N PRO A 240 19.78 -6.96 -0.25
CA PRO A 240 20.55 -5.94 -0.98
C PRO A 240 19.73 -5.09 -1.98
N HIS A 241 18.53 -5.51 -2.37
CA HIS A 241 17.62 -4.70 -3.20
C HIS A 241 17.03 -3.52 -2.40
N ALA A 242 16.80 -3.71 -1.09
CA ALA A 242 16.30 -2.67 -0.19
C ALA A 242 17.28 -1.49 -0.08
N TRP A 243 18.59 -1.77 -0.14
CA TRP A 243 19.63 -0.74 -0.19
C TRP A 243 19.56 0.13 -1.44
N ASP A 244 19.28 -0.44 -2.61
CA ASP A 244 19.11 0.33 -3.84
C ASP A 244 17.93 1.29 -3.66
N ILE A 245 16.78 0.79 -3.18
CA ILE A 245 15.60 1.60 -2.95
C ILE A 245 15.89 2.72 -1.95
N ALA A 246 16.47 2.37 -0.79
CA ALA A 246 16.71 3.33 0.29
C ALA A 246 17.71 4.43 -0.11
N ASN A 247 18.77 4.10 -0.85
CA ASN A 247 19.74 5.10 -1.31
C ASN A 247 19.15 6.00 -2.40
N GLU A 248 18.45 5.43 -3.38
CA GLU A 248 17.95 6.22 -4.50
C GLU A 248 16.73 7.09 -4.13
N SER A 249 15.92 6.68 -3.15
CA SER A 249 14.78 7.47 -2.65
C SER A 249 15.03 8.25 -1.36
N ASP A 250 16.24 8.17 -0.78
CA ASP A 250 16.56 8.68 0.56
C ASP A 250 15.61 8.16 1.68
N ALA A 251 15.21 6.89 1.60
CA ALA A 251 14.31 6.29 2.59
C ALA A 251 15.05 5.83 3.85
N THR A 252 14.34 5.86 4.98
CA THR A 252 14.76 5.11 6.17
C THR A 252 14.59 3.61 5.89
N LEU A 253 15.61 2.81 6.18
CA LEU A 253 15.63 1.35 5.97
C LEU A 253 15.70 0.62 7.30
N TYR A 254 14.72 -0.24 7.52
CA TYR A 254 14.68 -1.20 8.60
C TYR A 254 14.88 -2.61 8.06
N ARG A 255 15.66 -3.41 8.79
CA ARG A 255 15.81 -4.84 8.59
C ARG A 255 14.95 -5.58 9.61
N VAL A 256 14.29 -6.65 9.16
CA VAL A 256 13.63 -7.62 10.04
C VAL A 256 14.53 -8.84 10.17
N PRO A 257 15.22 -9.03 11.31
CA PRO A 257 16.10 -10.18 11.51
C PRO A 257 15.32 -11.49 11.41
N ASP A 258 15.98 -12.53 10.88
CA ASP A 258 15.43 -13.89 10.80
C ASP A 258 14.12 -14.11 9.99
N ALA A 259 13.53 -13.06 9.42
CA ALA A 259 12.32 -13.12 8.61
C ALA A 259 12.62 -13.46 7.14
N TYR A 260 11.67 -14.15 6.49
CA TYR A 260 11.61 -14.41 5.04
C TYR A 260 10.53 -13.55 4.38
N HIS A 261 10.32 -13.69 3.07
CA HIS A 261 9.49 -12.76 2.28
C HIS A 261 8.02 -12.68 2.71
N SER A 262 7.49 -13.68 3.42
CA SER A 262 6.06 -13.76 3.75
C SER A 262 5.78 -13.55 5.25
N TRP A 263 6.75 -13.03 6.01
CA TRP A 263 6.72 -12.93 7.46
C TRP A 263 5.45 -12.26 8.00
N MET A 264 4.98 -11.18 7.39
CA MET A 264 3.75 -10.48 7.80
C MET A 264 2.46 -11.22 7.45
N ILE A 265 2.50 -12.15 6.50
CA ILE A 265 1.36 -13.01 6.14
C ILE A 265 1.35 -14.23 7.07
N ALA A 266 2.52 -14.79 7.36
CA ALA A 266 2.72 -15.87 8.30
C ALA A 266 2.30 -15.45 9.72
N ASN A 267 2.81 -14.31 10.18
CA ASN A 267 2.42 -13.68 11.43
C ASN A 267 1.86 -12.25 11.21
N PRO A 268 0.53 -12.10 11.04
CA PRO A 268 -0.10 -10.79 10.85
C PRO A 268 -0.06 -9.91 12.10
N ARG A 269 0.24 -10.46 13.29
CA ARG A 269 0.44 -9.65 14.49
C ARG A 269 1.82 -8.97 14.46
N GLN A 270 2.86 -9.68 14.04
CA GLN A 270 4.18 -9.09 13.77
C GLN A 270 4.12 -8.03 12.67
N GLY A 271 3.43 -8.29 11.56
CA GLY A 271 3.25 -7.28 10.51
C GLY A 271 2.59 -5.99 11.02
N ALA A 272 1.59 -6.13 11.89
CA ALA A 272 0.94 -4.98 12.53
C ALA A 272 1.85 -4.31 13.57
N ASP A 273 2.68 -5.07 14.31
CA ASP A 273 3.64 -4.50 15.27
C ASP A 273 4.72 -3.69 14.58
N ALA A 274 5.25 -4.15 13.44
CA ALA A 274 6.19 -3.36 12.65
C ALA A 274 5.57 -2.02 12.22
N PHE A 275 4.33 -2.05 11.74
CA PHE A 275 3.61 -0.84 11.36
C PHE A 275 3.38 0.09 12.56
N ARG A 276 2.99 -0.46 13.72
CA ARG A 276 2.88 0.29 14.98
C ARG A 276 4.20 0.95 15.38
N GLN A 277 5.32 0.24 15.28
CA GLN A 277 6.63 0.80 15.60
C GLN A 277 7.02 1.96 14.68
N LEU A 278 6.68 1.89 13.38
CA LEU A 278 6.85 3.02 12.47
C LEU A 278 5.95 4.19 12.88
N LEU A 279 4.69 3.92 13.23
CA LEU A 279 3.72 4.92 13.70
C LEU A 279 4.18 5.62 14.99
N ASP A 280 4.74 4.87 15.94
CA ASP A 280 5.30 5.41 17.18
C ASP A 280 6.59 6.22 16.93
N GLY A 281 7.23 6.01 15.77
CA GLY A 281 8.43 6.71 15.33
C GLY A 281 8.18 7.66 14.15
N GLU A 282 8.94 7.44 13.06
CA GLU A 282 9.01 8.33 11.90
C GLU A 282 7.64 8.58 11.23
N LEU A 283 6.80 7.57 11.09
CA LEU A 283 5.48 7.75 10.46
C LEU A 283 4.58 8.66 11.30
N GLY A 284 4.60 8.53 12.63
CA GLY A 284 3.84 9.42 13.51
C GLY A 284 4.31 10.87 13.44
N GLU A 285 5.61 11.11 13.27
CA GLU A 285 6.13 12.47 13.03
C GLU A 285 5.60 13.03 11.71
N VAL A 286 5.63 12.24 10.64
CA VAL A 286 5.10 12.66 9.34
C VAL A 286 3.60 12.99 9.42
N LEU A 287 2.82 12.19 10.14
CA LEU A 287 1.38 12.43 10.30
C LEU A 287 1.10 13.67 11.15
N ARG A 288 1.91 13.96 12.18
CA ARG A 288 1.83 15.22 12.93
C ARG A 288 2.14 16.43 12.05
N ASP A 289 3.20 16.38 11.26
CA ASP A 289 3.53 17.45 10.31
C ASP A 289 2.42 17.67 9.27
N ALA A 290 1.79 16.59 8.81
CA ALA A 290 0.65 16.65 7.89
C ALA A 290 -0.60 17.25 8.56
N ALA A 291 -0.91 16.87 9.79
CA ALA A 291 -2.01 17.44 10.57
C ALA A 291 -1.81 18.94 10.77
N ASP A 292 -0.61 19.37 11.17
CA ASP A 292 -0.26 20.78 11.34
C ASP A 292 -0.41 21.56 10.03
N ALA A 293 0.01 20.98 8.90
CA ALA A 293 -0.13 21.59 7.58
C ALA A 293 -1.60 21.77 7.13
N MET A 294 -2.49 20.91 7.61
CA MET A 294 -3.93 20.93 7.32
C MET A 294 -4.75 21.67 8.40
N GLY A 295 -4.14 22.06 9.52
CA GLY A 295 -4.84 22.68 10.64
C GLY A 295 -5.69 21.69 11.46
N ILE A 296 -5.34 20.41 11.45
CA ILE A 296 -5.95 19.37 12.28
C ILE A 296 -5.31 19.44 13.67
N ALA A 297 -6.09 19.84 14.68
CA ALA A 297 -5.56 20.12 16.03
C ALA A 297 -5.15 18.88 16.82
N ASP A 298 -5.76 17.73 16.52
CA ASP A 298 -5.51 16.45 17.17
C ASP A 298 -5.33 15.37 16.10
N VAL A 299 -4.18 14.70 16.09
CA VAL A 299 -3.87 13.64 15.12
C VAL A 299 -4.78 12.42 15.26
N ASP A 300 -5.39 12.24 16.44
CA ASP A 300 -6.35 11.17 16.70
C ASP A 300 -7.79 11.57 16.32
N ASP A 301 -8.02 12.80 15.86
CA ASP A 301 -9.32 13.25 15.32
C ASP A 301 -9.54 12.65 13.92
N HIS A 302 -10.08 11.44 13.92
CA HIS A 302 -10.39 10.72 12.69
C HIS A 302 -11.37 11.47 11.77
N GLU A 303 -12.29 12.28 12.32
CA GLU A 303 -13.27 13.01 11.52
C GLU A 303 -12.65 14.23 10.84
N ALA A 304 -11.66 14.85 11.48
CA ALA A 304 -10.87 15.90 10.86
C ALA A 304 -10.08 15.38 9.66
N TRP A 305 -9.41 14.23 9.79
CA TRP A 305 -8.71 13.60 8.67
C TRP A 305 -9.65 13.26 7.52
N GLU A 306 -10.78 12.60 7.81
CA GLU A 306 -11.76 12.22 6.79
C GLU A 306 -12.33 13.45 6.07
N ARG A 307 -12.63 14.54 6.79
CA ARG A 307 -13.15 15.79 6.20
C ARG A 307 -12.13 16.49 5.29
N GLU A 308 -10.86 16.47 5.64
CA GLU A 308 -9.81 17.13 4.86
C GLU A 308 -9.34 16.30 3.66
N LEU A 309 -9.34 14.96 3.80
CA LEU A 309 -8.73 14.07 2.81
C LEU A 309 -9.73 13.32 1.92
N LEU A 310 -11.03 13.38 2.21
CA LEU A 310 -12.06 12.77 1.38
C LEU A 310 -12.95 13.84 0.75
N ASP A 311 -13.39 13.59 -0.48
CA ASP A 311 -14.41 14.41 -1.11
C ASP A 311 -15.74 14.28 -0.32
N PRO A 312 -16.51 15.37 -0.14
CA PRO A 312 -17.78 15.32 0.60
C PRO A 312 -18.81 14.35 0.02
N ASP A 313 -18.72 14.10 -1.29
CA ASP A 313 -19.59 13.18 -2.04
C ASP A 313 -18.85 11.87 -2.40
N ALA A 314 -17.75 11.55 -1.71
CA ALA A 314 -16.93 10.37 -1.97
C ALA A 314 -17.74 9.07 -1.88
N LEU A 315 -17.62 8.21 -2.90
CA LEU A 315 -18.20 6.86 -2.88
C LEU A 315 -17.72 6.04 -1.67
N LEU A 316 -16.50 6.29 -1.20
CA LEU A 316 -15.95 5.64 -0.01
C LEU A 316 -16.81 5.87 1.24
N LEU A 317 -17.47 7.04 1.33
CA LEU A 317 -18.37 7.35 2.44
C LEU A 317 -19.57 6.39 2.46
N GLU A 318 -20.08 5.96 1.31
CA GLU A 318 -21.16 4.97 1.26
C GLU A 318 -20.76 3.61 1.83
N PHE A 319 -19.47 3.26 1.77
CA PHE A 319 -18.94 2.01 2.30
C PHE A 319 -18.74 2.04 3.82
N ILE A 320 -18.56 3.22 4.41
CA ILE A 320 -18.27 3.39 5.84
C ILE A 320 -19.43 4.02 6.64
N HIS A 321 -20.40 4.65 5.98
CA HIS A 321 -21.62 5.19 6.58
C HIS A 321 -22.73 4.13 6.57
N GLY A 322 -22.77 3.31 7.62
CA GLY A 322 -23.95 2.49 7.95
C GLY A 322 -23.69 0.99 8.11
N ARG A 323 -22.56 0.47 7.64
CA ARG A 323 -22.08 -0.90 7.89
C ARG A 323 -20.55 -0.86 7.92
N ASP A 324 -19.91 -1.64 8.78
CA ASP A 324 -18.43 -1.81 8.87
C ASP A 324 -17.64 -0.84 9.76
N ARG A 325 -18.31 -0.30 10.77
CA ARG A 325 -17.69 0.28 11.98
C ARG A 325 -17.63 -0.73 13.14
N VAL A 326 -17.44 -2.01 12.81
CA VAL A 326 -17.54 -3.09 13.81
C VAL A 326 -16.14 -3.45 14.28
N GLU A 327 -15.80 -2.96 15.47
CA GLU A 327 -14.72 -3.54 16.25
C GLU A 327 -15.05 -5.02 16.51
N ILE A 328 -14.14 -5.90 16.09
CA ILE A 328 -14.26 -7.37 16.22
C ILE A 328 -13.34 -7.92 17.32
N GLY A 329 -12.98 -7.05 18.27
CA GLY A 329 -12.18 -7.32 19.45
C GLY A 329 -10.73 -6.83 19.35
N ALA A 330 -10.11 -6.61 20.51
CA ALA A 330 -8.70 -6.28 20.63
C ALA A 330 -7.84 -7.55 20.77
N GLU A 331 -6.61 -7.49 20.28
CA GLU A 331 -5.65 -8.59 20.40
C GLU A 331 -4.25 -8.00 20.57
N GLU A 332 -3.47 -8.57 21.48
CA GLU A 332 -2.07 -8.19 21.66
C GLU A 332 -1.28 -8.45 20.37
N LEU A 333 -0.28 -7.61 20.10
CA LEU A 333 0.60 -7.79 18.96
C LEU A 333 1.77 -8.68 19.37
N ASP A 334 2.23 -9.51 18.44
CA ASP A 334 3.48 -10.25 18.59
C ASP A 334 4.60 -9.29 18.20
N HIS A 335 5.53 -9.06 19.11
CA HIS A 335 6.66 -8.17 18.82
C HIS A 335 7.49 -8.70 17.65
N VAL A 336 7.92 -7.78 16.79
CA VAL A 336 8.91 -8.02 15.75
C VAL A 336 10.06 -7.04 15.89
N GLU A 337 11.30 -7.51 15.81
CA GLU A 337 12.45 -6.62 15.86
C GLU A 337 12.59 -5.86 14.52
N LEU A 338 12.70 -4.53 14.61
CA LEU A 338 13.07 -3.67 13.48
C LEU A 338 14.45 -3.07 13.74
N GLU A 339 15.47 -3.59 13.07
CA GLU A 339 16.82 -3.05 13.14
C GLU A 339 16.94 -1.88 12.16
N LEU A 340 17.20 -0.67 12.68
CA LEU A 340 17.47 0.50 11.84
C LEU A 340 18.83 0.34 11.13
N VAL A 341 18.82 0.20 9.81
CA VAL A 341 20.02 0.01 8.98
C VAL A 341 20.48 1.32 8.34
N ARG A 342 19.52 2.17 7.93
CA ARG A 342 19.77 3.50 7.36
C ARG A 342 18.69 4.45 7.84
N GLN A 343 19.07 5.66 8.22
CA GLN A 343 18.13 6.75 8.48
C GLN A 343 18.13 7.72 7.28
N THR A 344 16.95 8.26 6.94
CA THR A 344 16.84 9.34 5.95
C THR A 344 17.70 10.55 6.33
N GLU A 345 18.30 11.20 5.33
CA GLU A 345 19.14 12.40 5.54
C GLU A 345 18.29 13.66 5.76
N ARG A 346 16.99 13.62 5.44
CA ARG A 346 16.09 14.79 5.42
C ARG A 346 15.05 14.82 6.54
N SER A 347 15.32 14.22 7.70
CA SER A 347 14.38 14.18 8.84
C SER A 347 13.83 15.56 9.23
N HIS A 348 14.60 16.65 9.05
CA HIS A 348 14.23 18.02 9.40
C HIS A 348 13.52 18.83 8.29
N GLU A 349 13.46 18.35 7.05
CA GLU A 349 12.84 19.08 5.92
C GLU A 349 11.37 18.71 5.69
N ARG A 350 10.81 17.77 6.47
CA ARG A 350 9.46 17.20 6.29
C ARG A 350 8.31 18.19 6.43
N MET A 351 8.43 19.20 7.30
CA MET A 351 7.44 20.27 7.43
C MET A 351 7.23 21.01 6.10
N SER A 352 8.26 21.09 5.25
CA SER A 352 8.16 21.69 3.92
C SER A 352 7.46 20.79 2.89
N TRP A 353 7.50 19.46 3.05
CA TRP A 353 6.83 18.50 2.18
C TRP A 353 5.31 18.56 2.33
N ALA A 354 4.81 18.36 3.55
CA ALA A 354 3.36 18.26 3.81
C ALA A 354 2.62 19.51 3.34
N GLN A 355 3.15 20.69 3.69
CA GLN A 355 2.59 21.97 3.25
C GLN A 355 2.63 22.16 1.73
N ARG A 356 3.73 21.77 1.06
CA ARG A 356 3.83 21.87 -0.41
C ARG A 356 2.83 20.96 -1.11
N MET A 357 2.72 19.71 -0.67
CA MET A 357 1.85 18.73 -1.33
C MET A 357 0.38 19.02 -1.06
N TYR A 358 0.01 19.35 0.18
CA TYR A 358 -1.36 19.78 0.47
C TYR A 358 -1.75 21.01 -0.35
N ARG A 359 -0.86 22.01 -0.50
CA ARG A 359 -1.12 23.15 -1.39
C ARG A 359 -1.27 22.75 -2.86
N ARG A 360 -0.41 21.87 -3.39
CA ARG A 360 -0.52 21.38 -4.79
C ARG A 360 -1.85 20.64 -4.99
N TRP A 361 -2.22 19.79 -4.04
CA TRP A 361 -3.49 19.07 -4.06
C TRP A 361 -4.69 20.01 -3.98
N ALA A 362 -4.71 20.91 -3.00
CA ALA A 362 -5.80 21.87 -2.77
C ALA A 362 -5.99 22.81 -3.97
N VAL A 363 -4.91 23.27 -4.61
CA VAL A 363 -5.00 24.10 -5.83
C VAL A 363 -5.66 23.34 -6.98
N LYS A 364 -5.39 22.04 -7.14
CA LYS A 364 -5.98 21.21 -8.20
C LYS A 364 -7.48 20.96 -7.96
N HIS A 365 -7.84 20.59 -6.73
CA HIS A 365 -9.20 20.14 -6.41
C HIS A 365 -10.17 21.29 -6.03
N LEU A 366 -9.69 22.38 -5.39
CA LEU A 366 -10.53 23.57 -5.13
C LEU A 366 -10.85 24.34 -6.43
N HIS A 367 -9.99 24.27 -7.45
CA HIS A 367 -10.25 24.90 -8.74
C HIS A 367 -11.28 24.10 -9.56
N GLU A 368 -11.24 22.76 -9.47
CA GLU A 368 -12.23 21.86 -10.08
C GLU A 368 -13.59 21.93 -9.38
N ALA A 369 -13.64 22.02 -8.06
CA ALA A 369 -14.88 22.29 -7.32
C ALA A 369 -15.53 23.62 -7.74
N ARG A 370 -14.73 24.69 -7.91
CA ARG A 370 -15.21 26.00 -8.39
C ARG A 370 -15.63 25.99 -9.87
N SER A 371 -15.00 25.17 -10.72
CA SER A 371 -15.36 25.05 -12.14
C SER A 371 -16.64 24.22 -12.34
N MET A 372 -16.83 23.16 -11.54
CA MET A 372 -18.07 22.37 -11.53
C MET A 372 -19.26 23.14 -10.97
N ILE A 373 -19.08 23.99 -9.95
CA ILE A 373 -20.13 24.90 -9.47
C ILE A 373 -20.54 25.89 -10.58
N ARG A 374 -19.59 26.44 -11.35
CA ARG A 374 -19.91 27.31 -12.50
C ARG A 374 -20.63 26.56 -13.64
N GLN A 375 -20.32 25.30 -13.90
CA GLN A 375 -21.05 24.51 -14.91
C GLN A 375 -22.47 24.14 -14.46
N LYS A 376 -22.69 23.85 -13.17
CA LYS A 376 -24.03 23.59 -12.61
C LYS A 376 -24.93 24.83 -12.52
N THR A 377 -24.40 26.04 -12.67
CA THR A 377 -25.18 27.30 -12.58
C THR A 377 -25.75 27.78 -13.93
N ARG A 378 -25.63 27.00 -15.02
CA ARG A 378 -26.24 27.35 -16.31
C ARG A 378 -27.59 26.64 -16.50
N ILE A 379 -28.58 27.07 -15.72
CA ILE A 379 -29.98 26.67 -15.89
C ILE A 379 -30.50 27.32 -17.18
N GLN A 380 -30.94 26.49 -18.13
CA GLN A 380 -31.62 26.97 -19.34
C GLN A 380 -33.01 27.52 -18.94
N PRO A 381 -33.45 28.66 -19.48
CA PRO A 381 -34.78 29.18 -19.22
C PRO A 381 -35.83 28.31 -19.91
N GLU A 382 -36.80 27.81 -19.13
CA GLU A 382 -37.96 27.09 -19.62
C GLU A 382 -38.71 27.92 -20.66
N ARG A 383 -38.95 27.33 -21.84
CA ARG A 383 -39.84 27.89 -22.85
C ARG A 383 -41.27 27.49 -22.51
N ARG A 384 -42.14 28.49 -22.37
CA ARG A 384 -43.60 28.37 -22.35
C ARG A 384 -44.15 27.91 -23.69
#